data_AF-A0A819QXG6-F1
#
_entry.id   AF-A0A819QXG6-F1
#
_cell.length_a   1.000
_cell.length_b   1.000
_cell.length_c   1.000
_cell.angle_alpha   90.00
_cell.angle_beta   90.00
_cell.angle_gamma   90.00
#
_symmetry.space_group_name_H-M   'P 1'
#
loop_
_entity.id
_entity.type
_entity.pdbx_description
1 polymer ?
#
loop_
_entity_poly.entity_id
_entity_poly.type
_entity_poly.pdbx_seq_one_letter_code
_entity_poly.pdbx_strand_id
1 'polypeptide(L)'
;MNTFHKNILWTERSCLLIFYLQTTVNCQFIYALCIVSLNRLFAIVYQSKTFFRTKKWTIICISIQWICGILIPLPQFASSLTQCLKSGLEMNYQIYVLFINGISPAIFLAITNSIIFKFVRRSTRRVLPMNNEHQTPVTTLNHRDARLLKHMIFMFAAFFCGWIPVYIMSVIYWDGKGISYVAYHGVLMLPIMGLVIDIVELFLYNHELRTYLIDKVRNYLR
;
A
#
# COMPACT_ATOMS: atom_id res chain seq x y z
N MET A 1 3.98 -7.27 -41.35
CA MET A 1 2.90 -6.88 -40.41
C MET A 1 3.38 -6.50 -38.99
N ASN A 2 4.68 -6.58 -38.65
CA ASN A 2 5.20 -6.26 -37.30
C ASN A 2 5.81 -4.84 -37.12
N THR A 3 5.90 -4.03 -38.18
CA THR A 3 6.47 -2.68 -38.12
C THR A 3 5.43 -1.60 -37.79
N PHE A 4 4.15 -1.81 -38.12
CA PHE A 4 3.10 -0.81 -37.91
C PHE A 4 2.65 -0.69 -36.44
N HIS A 5 2.58 -1.81 -35.70
CA HIS A 5 2.28 -1.78 -34.26
C HIS A 5 3.41 -1.15 -33.42
N LYS A 6 4.65 -1.20 -33.90
CA LYS A 6 5.79 -0.52 -33.26
C LYS A 6 5.70 1.01 -33.33
N ASN A 7 4.90 1.61 -34.22
CA ASN A 7 4.81 3.07 -34.30
C ASN A 7 3.69 3.67 -33.43
N ILE A 8 2.62 2.91 -33.15
CA ILE A 8 1.48 3.41 -32.35
C ILE A 8 1.80 3.46 -30.84
N LEU A 9 2.57 2.50 -30.34
CA LEU A 9 2.94 2.44 -28.92
C LEU A 9 4.01 3.47 -28.52
N TRP A 10 4.69 4.07 -29.50
CA TRP A 10 5.84 4.96 -29.29
C TRP A 10 5.57 6.39 -29.74
N THR A 11 4.30 6.82 -29.70
CA THR A 11 3.96 8.25 -29.81
C THR A 11 4.14 8.93 -28.47
N GLU A 12 4.38 10.25 -28.48
CA GLU A 12 4.47 11.07 -27.25
C GLU A 12 3.24 10.91 -26.35
N ARG A 13 2.05 10.82 -26.96
CA ARG A 13 0.78 10.62 -26.26
C ARG A 13 0.72 9.25 -25.58
N SER A 14 1.20 8.20 -26.26
CA SER A 14 1.27 6.85 -25.68
C SER A 14 2.28 6.79 -24.54
N CYS A 15 3.44 7.43 -24.68
CA CYS A 15 4.46 7.56 -23.63
C CYS A 15 3.87 8.20 -22.36
N LEU A 16 3.24 9.37 -22.53
CA LEU A 16 2.60 10.12 -21.46
C LEU A 16 1.51 9.32 -20.74
N LEU A 17 0.64 8.64 -21.52
CA LEU A 17 -0.42 7.81 -20.97
C LEU A 17 0.14 6.63 -20.17
N ILE A 18 1.19 5.97 -20.65
CA ILE A 18 1.83 4.84 -19.96
C ILE A 18 2.43 5.31 -18.63
N PHE A 19 3.18 6.42 -18.61
CA PHE A 19 3.76 6.96 -17.38
C PHE A 19 2.71 7.39 -16.36
N TYR A 20 1.61 8.00 -16.85
CA TYR A 20 0.48 8.35 -16.00
C TYR A 20 -0.17 7.11 -15.40
N LEU A 21 -0.52 6.12 -16.21
CA LEU A 21 -1.14 4.88 -15.74
C LEU A 21 -0.24 4.14 -14.76
N GLN A 22 1.07 4.06 -15.04
CA GLN A 22 2.03 3.44 -14.13
C GLN A 22 2.06 4.15 -12.78
N THR A 23 2.12 5.48 -12.78
CA THR A 23 2.14 6.24 -11.53
C THR A 23 0.81 6.19 -10.79
N THR A 24 -0.31 6.26 -11.51
CA THR A 24 -1.65 6.05 -10.94
C THR A 24 -1.74 4.69 -10.27
N VAL A 25 -1.37 3.60 -10.94
CA VAL A 25 -1.41 2.25 -10.35
C VAL A 25 -0.57 2.19 -9.08
N ASN A 26 0.64 2.74 -9.11
CA ASN A 26 1.52 2.79 -7.94
C ASN A 26 0.88 3.58 -6.77
N CYS A 27 0.34 4.77 -7.04
CA CYS A 27 -0.40 5.54 -6.06
C CYS A 27 -1.59 4.74 -5.50
N GLN A 28 -2.36 4.04 -6.34
CA GLN A 28 -3.49 3.23 -5.89
C GLN A 28 -3.04 2.19 -4.84
N PHE A 29 -1.95 1.46 -5.09
CA PHE A 29 -1.42 0.49 -4.12
C PHE A 29 -1.04 1.15 -2.79
N ILE A 30 -0.29 2.25 -2.83
CA ILE A 30 0.18 2.94 -1.62
C ILE A 30 -1.00 3.50 -0.80
N TYR A 31 -1.91 4.21 -1.47
CA TYR A 31 -3.07 4.82 -0.81
C TYR A 31 -4.09 3.79 -0.36
N ALA A 32 -4.15 2.61 -0.97
CA ALA A 32 -4.94 1.49 -0.44
C ALA A 32 -4.46 1.07 0.95
N LEU A 33 -3.14 0.97 1.18
CA LEU A 33 -2.57 0.67 2.50
C LEU A 33 -2.91 1.76 3.53
N CYS A 34 -2.79 3.04 3.13
CA CYS A 34 -3.19 4.18 3.97
C CYS A 34 -4.65 4.09 4.38
N ILE A 35 -5.55 3.86 3.41
CA ILE A 35 -6.99 3.86 3.63
C ILE A 35 -7.44 2.65 4.44
N VAL A 36 -6.84 1.47 4.23
CA VAL A 36 -7.09 0.30 5.09
C VAL A 36 -6.70 0.60 6.54
N SER A 37 -5.54 1.25 6.76
CA SER A 37 -5.08 1.64 8.09
C SER A 37 -5.98 2.69 8.74
N LEU A 38 -6.48 3.65 7.96
CA LEU A 38 -7.44 4.65 8.43
C LEU A 38 -8.79 4.02 8.79
N ASN A 39 -9.33 3.17 7.91
CA ASN A 39 -10.58 2.44 8.17
C ASN A 39 -10.47 1.63 9.47
N ARG A 40 -9.34 0.95 9.65
CA ARG A 40 -9.06 0.19 10.87
C ARG A 40 -8.92 1.07 12.11
N LEU A 41 -8.22 2.21 11.99
CA LEU A 41 -8.10 3.18 13.09
C LEU A 41 -9.50 3.56 13.59
N PHE A 42 -10.39 3.94 12.68
CA PHE A 42 -11.75 4.32 13.06
C PHE A 42 -12.55 3.16 13.65
N ALA A 43 -12.47 1.97 13.06
CA ALA A 43 -13.17 0.79 13.55
C ALA A 43 -12.72 0.36 14.97
N ILE A 44 -11.43 0.49 15.28
CA ILE A 44 -10.85 0.08 16.57
C ILE A 44 -11.00 1.16 17.65
N VAL A 45 -10.73 2.44 17.32
CA VAL A 45 -10.75 3.52 18.32
C VAL A 45 -12.18 3.94 18.64
N TYR A 46 -13.08 3.96 17.66
CA TYR A 46 -14.47 4.41 17.81
C TYR A 46 -15.44 3.23 17.84
N GLN A 47 -15.18 2.24 18.70
CA GLN A 47 -15.99 1.02 18.80
C GLN A 47 -17.48 1.30 19.10
N SER A 48 -17.77 2.40 19.81
CA SER A 48 -19.14 2.84 20.14
C SER A 48 -19.92 3.35 18.93
N LYS A 49 -19.26 3.68 17.82
CA LYS A 49 -19.89 4.19 16.60
C LYS A 49 -19.99 3.05 15.59
N THR A 50 -21.15 2.41 15.54
CA THR A 50 -21.44 1.29 14.61
C THR A 50 -21.22 1.65 13.14
N PHE A 51 -21.38 2.93 12.78
CA PHE A 51 -21.15 3.46 11.43
C PHE A 51 -19.80 3.03 10.83
N PHE A 52 -18.70 3.15 11.58
CA PHE A 52 -17.35 2.83 11.08
C PHE A 52 -17.10 1.34 10.83
N ARG A 53 -18.02 0.47 11.28
CA ARG A 53 -17.97 -0.98 11.04
C ARG A 53 -18.92 -1.43 9.93
N THR A 54 -19.66 -0.49 9.33
CA THR A 54 -20.59 -0.80 8.24
C THR A 54 -19.87 -0.90 6.90
N LYS A 55 -20.44 -1.71 5.99
CA LYS A 55 -19.98 -1.78 4.59
C LYS A 55 -20.00 -0.41 3.90
N LYS A 56 -20.93 0.48 4.28
CA LYS A 56 -21.05 1.83 3.72
C LYS A 56 -19.79 2.66 3.97
N TRP A 57 -19.25 2.62 5.19
CA TRP A 57 -18.01 3.32 5.52
C TRP A 57 -16.83 2.78 4.71
N THR A 58 -16.71 1.47 4.57
CA THR A 58 -15.66 0.85 3.74
C THR A 58 -15.76 1.27 2.27
N ILE A 59 -16.98 1.35 1.71
CA ILE A 59 -17.19 1.86 0.34
C ILE A 59 -16.73 3.32 0.22
N ILE A 60 -17.08 4.18 1.18
CA ILE A 60 -16.64 5.59 1.19
C ILE A 60 -15.11 5.67 1.19
N CYS A 61 -14.45 4.88 2.05
CA CYS A 61 -13.00 4.79 2.12
C CYS A 61 -12.39 4.41 0.76
N ILE A 62 -12.91 3.38 0.11
CA ILE A 62 -12.44 2.93 -1.22
C ILE A 62 -12.67 4.04 -2.27
N SER A 63 -13.83 4.68 -2.29
CA SER A 63 -14.10 5.76 -3.23
C SER A 63 -13.12 6.94 -3.07
N ILE A 64 -12.83 7.34 -1.83
CA ILE A 64 -11.84 8.40 -1.53
C ILE A 64 -10.46 7.97 -2.03
N GLN A 65 -10.07 6.72 -1.79
CA GLN A 65 -8.79 6.16 -2.23
C GLN A 65 -8.63 6.24 -3.75
N TRP A 66 -9.65 5.86 -4.51
CA TRP A 66 -9.65 5.94 -5.98
C TRP A 66 -9.52 7.37 -6.47
N ILE A 67 -10.33 8.29 -5.93
CA ILE A 67 -10.29 9.71 -6.28
C ILE A 67 -8.90 10.29 -6.01
N CYS A 68 -8.34 10.06 -4.83
CA CYS A 68 -6.99 10.51 -4.49
C CYS A 68 -5.94 9.91 -5.42
N GLY A 69 -5.98 8.59 -5.67
CA GLY A 69 -4.99 7.90 -6.52
C GLY A 69 -5.03 8.32 -7.99
N ILE A 70 -6.16 8.86 -8.48
CA ILE A 70 -6.29 9.41 -9.84
C ILE A 70 -5.86 10.89 -9.88
N LEU A 71 -6.23 11.68 -8.88
CA LEU A 71 -5.97 13.13 -8.86
C LEU A 71 -4.51 13.46 -8.54
N ILE A 72 -3.89 12.72 -7.62
CA ILE A 72 -2.53 13.00 -7.15
C ILE A 72 -1.47 12.93 -8.27
N PRO A 73 -1.56 11.99 -9.25
CA PRO A 73 -0.67 11.98 -10.40
C PRO A 73 -0.99 13.03 -11.49
N LEU A 74 -2.09 13.80 -11.41
CA LEU A 74 -2.40 14.76 -12.47
C LEU A 74 -1.36 15.88 -12.65
N PRO A 75 -0.79 16.48 -11.60
CA PRO A 75 0.32 17.44 -11.76
C PRO A 75 1.55 16.79 -12.44
N GLN A 76 1.74 15.49 -12.26
CA GLN A 76 2.80 14.73 -12.94
C GLN A 76 2.51 14.60 -14.42
N PHE A 77 1.25 14.37 -14.82
CA PHE A 77 0.85 14.33 -16.23
C PHE A 77 1.27 15.59 -17.01
N ALA A 78 1.11 16.78 -16.40
CA ALA A 78 1.50 18.04 -17.03
C ALA A 78 3.03 18.20 -17.20
N SER A 79 3.82 17.68 -16.25
CA SER A 79 5.29 17.75 -16.28
C SER A 79 5.94 16.63 -17.10
N SER A 80 5.28 15.47 -17.23
CA SER A 80 5.73 14.34 -18.03
C SER A 80 5.70 14.60 -19.54
N LEU A 81 4.90 15.57 -20.01
CA LEU A 81 4.92 16.00 -21.41
C LEU A 81 6.33 16.47 -21.81
N THR A 82 6.98 17.21 -20.92
CA THR A 82 8.35 17.70 -21.10
C THR A 82 9.38 16.56 -21.02
N GLN A 83 9.11 15.50 -20.26
CA GLN A 83 10.02 14.35 -20.06
C GLN A 83 10.02 13.36 -21.22
N CYS A 84 8.86 13.09 -21.84
CA CYS A 84 8.83 12.27 -23.06
C CYS A 84 9.52 12.98 -24.24
N LEU A 85 9.65 14.31 -24.18
CA LEU A 85 10.25 15.15 -25.23
C LEU A 85 11.72 15.53 -24.96
N LYS A 86 12.15 15.67 -23.70
CA LYS A 86 13.52 16.03 -23.31
C LYS A 86 14.12 14.94 -22.45
N SER A 87 15.30 14.46 -22.86
CA SER A 87 16.08 13.42 -22.19
C SER A 87 16.59 13.90 -20.82
N GLY A 88 15.72 13.97 -19.81
CA GLY A 88 16.09 14.38 -18.46
C GLY A 88 14.87 14.54 -17.56
N LEU A 89 14.85 13.81 -16.44
CA LEU A 89 13.85 14.03 -15.40
C LEU A 89 14.26 15.25 -14.57
N GLU A 90 13.34 16.20 -14.40
CA GLU A 90 13.54 17.33 -13.51
C GLU A 90 13.67 16.84 -12.06
N MET A 91 14.64 17.37 -11.31
CA MET A 91 14.84 17.02 -9.89
C MET A 91 13.56 17.21 -9.07
N ASN A 92 12.85 18.32 -9.32
CA ASN A 92 11.62 18.68 -8.63
C ASN A 92 10.56 17.58 -8.76
N TYR A 93 10.50 16.92 -9.92
CA TYR A 93 9.60 15.81 -10.15
C TYR A 93 9.97 14.59 -9.29
N GLN A 94 11.24 14.21 -9.25
CA GLN A 94 11.69 13.06 -8.45
C GLN A 94 11.46 13.29 -6.95
N ILE A 95 11.70 14.51 -6.48
CA ILE A 95 11.42 14.92 -5.10
C ILE A 95 9.92 14.82 -4.82
N TYR A 96 9.08 15.33 -5.72
CA TYR A 96 7.62 15.26 -5.56
C TYR A 96 7.13 13.81 -5.45
N VAL A 97 7.60 12.92 -6.34
CA VAL A 97 7.26 11.49 -6.30
C VAL A 97 7.71 10.85 -4.99
N LEU A 98 8.95 11.11 -4.55
CA LEU A 98 9.47 10.60 -3.28
C LEU A 98 8.63 11.05 -2.08
N PHE A 99 8.20 12.32 -2.05
CA PHE A 99 7.38 12.83 -0.96
C PHE A 99 5.98 12.21 -0.95
N ILE A 100 5.32 12.17 -2.11
CA ILE A 100 3.93 11.73 -2.24
C ILE A 100 3.78 10.22 -2.11
N ASN A 101 4.70 9.44 -2.69
CA ASN A 101 4.62 7.99 -2.71
C ASN A 101 5.47 7.31 -1.64
N GLY A 102 6.48 7.99 -1.10
CA GLY A 102 7.34 7.48 -0.03
C GLY A 102 7.02 8.12 1.31
N ILE A 103 7.43 9.37 1.50
CA ILE A 103 7.52 9.99 2.83
C ILE A 103 6.13 10.20 3.47
N SER A 104 5.19 10.81 2.75
CA SER A 104 3.86 11.12 3.29
C SER A 104 3.06 9.87 3.70
N PRO A 105 2.96 8.83 2.85
CA PRO A 105 2.34 7.56 3.21
C PRO A 105 3.03 6.88 4.39
N ALA A 106 4.36 6.89 4.45
CA ALA A 106 5.12 6.31 5.57
C ALA A 106 4.76 6.97 6.90
N ILE A 107 4.74 8.32 6.93
CA ILE A 107 4.39 9.10 8.13
C ILE A 107 2.94 8.82 8.52
N PHE A 108 2.02 8.85 7.57
CA PHE A 108 0.60 8.60 7.83
C PHE A 108 0.37 7.21 8.44
N LEU A 109 0.99 6.18 7.88
CA LEU A 109 0.89 4.81 8.34
C LEU A 109 1.57 4.62 9.71
N ALA A 110 2.72 5.23 9.94
CA ALA A 110 3.39 5.20 11.23
C ALA A 110 2.53 5.84 12.33
N ILE A 111 1.90 6.99 12.06
CA ILE A 111 1.01 7.67 13.00
C ILE A 111 -0.22 6.82 13.29
N THR A 112 -0.95 6.38 12.26
CA THR A 112 -2.19 5.59 12.42
C THR A 112 -1.94 4.29 13.16
N ASN A 113 -0.90 3.53 12.78
CA ASN A 113 -0.53 2.29 13.46
C ASN A 113 -0.06 2.52 14.91
N SER A 114 0.65 3.62 15.18
CA SER A 114 1.06 3.99 16.54
C SER A 114 -0.15 4.28 17.43
N ILE A 115 -1.17 4.96 16.91
CA ILE A 115 -2.41 5.24 17.65
C ILE A 115 -3.15 3.92 17.94
N ILE A 116 -3.32 3.05 16.93
CA ILE A 116 -3.95 1.73 17.10
C ILE A 116 -3.20 0.91 18.15
N PHE A 117 -1.87 0.86 18.08
CA PHE A 117 -1.04 0.13 19.03
C PHE A 117 -1.22 0.64 20.47
N LYS A 118 -1.14 1.96 20.67
CA LYS A 118 -1.35 2.59 21.98
C LYS A 118 -2.75 2.28 22.53
N PHE A 119 -3.78 2.31 21.67
CA PHE A 119 -5.15 2.00 22.05
C PHE A 119 -5.30 0.53 22.47
N VAL A 120 -4.88 -0.41 21.63
CA VAL A 120 -4.97 -1.85 21.93
C VAL A 120 -4.21 -2.18 23.22
N ARG A 121 -2.99 -1.66 23.40
CA ARG A 121 -2.20 -1.89 24.63
C ARG A 121 -2.89 -1.37 25.89
N ARG A 122 -3.54 -0.19 25.81
CA ARG A 122 -4.33 0.36 26.93
C ARG A 122 -5.53 -0.52 27.24
N SER A 123 -6.24 -1.01 26.22
CA SER A 123 -7.40 -1.89 26.38
C SER A 123 -6.99 -3.25 26.99
N THR A 124 -5.88 -3.85 26.56
CA THR A 124 -5.40 -5.11 27.15
C THR A 124 -5.03 -4.97 28.63
N ARG A 125 -4.39 -3.86 29.02
CA ARG A 125 -4.02 -3.61 30.43
C ARG A 125 -5.22 -3.44 31.36
N ARG A 126 -6.33 -2.88 30.87
CA ARG A 126 -7.56 -2.67 31.67
C ARG A 126 -8.33 -3.96 31.95
N VAL A 127 -8.07 -5.03 31.19
CA VAL A 127 -8.78 -6.32 31.30
C VAL A 127 -7.99 -7.33 32.16
N LEU A 128 -6.90 -6.93 32.83
CA LEU A 128 -6.29 -7.79 33.85
C LEU A 128 -7.27 -7.96 35.04
N PRO A 129 -7.52 -9.21 35.47
CA PRO A 129 -8.68 -9.54 36.28
C PRO A 129 -8.55 -8.98 37.70
N MET A 130 -9.46 -8.07 38.06
CA MET A 130 -9.99 -8.10 39.41
C MET A 130 -10.85 -9.36 39.53
N ASN A 131 -10.23 -10.39 40.09
CA ASN A 131 -10.80 -11.56 40.75
C ASN A 131 -12.32 -11.45 40.97
N ASN A 132 -13.16 -11.95 40.06
CA ASN A 132 -14.61 -12.14 40.26
C ASN A 132 -15.14 -13.14 39.23
N GLU A 133 -15.64 -14.26 39.76
CA GLU A 133 -15.91 -15.54 39.09
C GLU A 133 -17.02 -15.56 38.03
N HIS A 134 -17.53 -14.42 37.55
CA HIS A 134 -18.77 -14.37 36.74
C HIS A 134 -18.71 -13.51 35.47
N GLN A 135 -17.52 -13.20 34.93
CA GLN A 135 -17.43 -12.40 33.69
C GLN A 135 -17.22 -13.25 32.43
N THR A 136 -18.16 -13.03 31.51
CA THR A 136 -18.30 -13.54 30.14
C THR A 136 -17.08 -13.24 29.24
N PRO A 137 -16.94 -13.93 28.08
CA PRO A 137 -15.66 -14.04 27.36
C PRO A 137 -15.31 -12.78 26.55
N VAL A 138 -14.82 -11.72 27.21
CA VAL A 138 -14.33 -10.49 26.56
C VAL A 138 -12.86 -10.62 26.10
N THR A 139 -12.15 -11.67 26.51
CA THR A 139 -10.69 -11.84 26.29
C THR A 139 -10.30 -12.22 24.86
N THR A 140 -11.18 -12.82 24.06
CA THR A 140 -10.85 -13.33 22.72
C THR A 140 -10.69 -12.23 21.65
N LEU A 141 -11.38 -11.09 21.81
CA LEU A 141 -11.36 -9.99 20.84
C LEU A 141 -9.97 -9.31 20.74
N ASN A 142 -9.31 -9.14 21.88
CA ASN A 142 -8.01 -8.46 21.97
C ASN A 142 -6.86 -9.23 21.28
N HIS A 143 -6.87 -10.57 21.31
CA HIS A 143 -5.83 -11.36 20.66
C HIS A 143 -5.89 -11.29 19.13
N ARG A 144 -7.11 -11.28 18.57
CA ARG A 144 -7.32 -11.12 17.13
C ARG A 144 -6.80 -9.77 16.66
N ASP A 145 -7.15 -8.69 17.35
CA ASP A 145 -6.73 -7.33 16.98
C ASP A 145 -5.22 -7.13 17.10
N ALA A 146 -4.59 -7.70 18.13
CA ALA A 146 -3.14 -7.68 18.28
C ALA A 146 -2.42 -8.45 17.17
N ARG A 147 -2.93 -9.63 16.78
CA ARG A 147 -2.37 -10.42 15.66
C ARG A 147 -2.50 -9.66 14.34
N LEU A 148 -3.68 -9.09 14.06
CA LEU A 148 -3.92 -8.25 12.88
C LEU A 148 -3.00 -7.02 12.88
N LEU A 149 -2.66 -6.46 14.04
CA LEU A 149 -1.77 -5.29 14.13
C LEU A 149 -0.34 -5.65 13.73
N LYS A 150 0.18 -6.77 14.25
CA LYS A 150 1.49 -7.27 13.86
C LYS A 150 1.58 -7.54 12.36
N HIS A 151 0.56 -8.19 11.81
CA HIS A 151 0.46 -8.47 10.38
C HIS A 151 0.48 -7.19 9.54
N MET A 152 -0.32 -6.17 9.89
CA MET A 152 -0.31 -4.89 9.16
C MET A 152 1.01 -4.13 9.28
N ILE A 153 1.68 -4.17 10.43
CA ILE A 153 3.00 -3.55 10.60
C ILE A 153 4.03 -4.28 9.73
N PHE A 154 3.95 -5.60 9.61
CA PHE A 154 4.84 -6.38 8.77
C PHE A 154 4.61 -6.07 7.27
N MET A 155 3.35 -6.12 6.79
CA MET A 155 2.99 -5.72 5.42
C MET A 155 3.51 -4.31 5.10
N PHE A 156 3.33 -3.37 6.04
CA PHE A 156 3.87 -2.02 5.92
C PHE A 156 5.39 -2.02 5.78
N ALA A 157 6.12 -2.71 6.66
CA ALA A 157 7.56 -2.77 6.60
C ALA A 157 8.07 -3.40 5.29
N ALA A 158 7.47 -4.52 4.86
CA ALA A 158 7.81 -5.20 3.61
C ALA A 158 7.60 -4.28 2.40
N PHE A 159 6.46 -3.60 2.35
CA PHE A 159 6.16 -2.63 1.30
C PHE A 159 7.17 -1.48 1.27
N PHE A 160 7.39 -0.78 2.39
CA PHE A 160 8.28 0.39 2.39
C PHE A 160 9.75 0.02 2.14
N CYS A 161 10.23 -1.10 2.67
CA CYS A 161 11.56 -1.62 2.36
C CYS A 161 11.70 -1.97 0.86
N GLY A 162 10.61 -2.40 0.21
CA GLY A 162 10.58 -2.66 -1.23
C GLY A 162 10.61 -1.40 -2.08
N TRP A 163 9.82 -0.39 -1.72
CA TRP A 163 9.54 0.78 -2.58
C TRP A 163 10.40 2.01 -2.30
N ILE A 164 10.79 2.30 -1.04
CA ILE A 164 11.63 3.47 -0.71
C ILE A 164 12.96 3.46 -1.50
N PRO A 165 13.69 2.33 -1.61
CA PRO A 165 14.96 2.31 -2.33
C PRO A 165 14.82 2.74 -3.80
N VAL A 166 13.69 2.42 -4.44
CA VAL A 166 13.41 2.83 -5.82
C VAL A 166 13.26 4.34 -5.94
N TYR A 167 12.54 4.98 -5.02
CA TYR A 167 12.39 6.44 -5.02
C TYR A 167 13.69 7.16 -4.64
N ILE A 168 14.49 6.60 -3.74
CA ILE A 168 15.81 7.16 -3.41
C ILE A 168 16.74 7.05 -4.63
N MET A 169 16.77 5.89 -5.28
CA MET A 169 17.58 5.66 -6.48
C MET A 169 17.21 6.60 -7.62
N SER A 170 15.93 6.92 -7.79
CA SER A 170 15.49 7.85 -8.84
C SER A 170 15.96 9.29 -8.59
N VAL A 171 16.16 9.69 -7.33
CA VAL A 171 16.78 10.96 -6.95
C VAL A 171 18.31 10.91 -7.11
N ILE A 172 18.97 9.83 -6.69
CA ILE A 172 20.44 9.71 -6.79
C ILE A 172 20.89 9.66 -8.24
N TYR A 173 20.18 8.94 -9.11
CA TYR A 173 20.51 8.81 -10.53
C TYR A 173 20.47 10.15 -11.27
N TRP A 174 19.73 11.14 -10.75
CA TRP A 174 19.71 12.49 -11.31
C TRP A 174 21.06 13.22 -11.19
N ASP A 175 21.86 12.93 -10.15
CA ASP A 175 23.17 13.57 -9.92
C ASP A 175 24.26 13.11 -10.91
N GLY A 176 23.91 12.26 -11.88
CA GLY A 176 24.83 11.79 -12.94
C GLY A 176 25.98 10.91 -12.45
N LYS A 177 26.08 10.66 -11.14
CA LYS A 177 27.03 9.71 -10.56
C LYS A 177 26.65 8.31 -11.01
N GLY A 178 27.52 7.70 -11.80
CA GLY A 178 27.31 6.36 -12.34
C GLY A 178 27.06 5.35 -11.21
N ILE A 179 25.84 4.84 -11.13
CA ILE A 179 25.49 3.74 -10.24
C ILE A 179 25.81 2.45 -10.99
N SER A 180 26.39 1.46 -10.29
CA SER A 180 26.63 0.14 -10.88
C SER A 180 25.33 -0.43 -11.47
N TYR A 181 25.41 -0.94 -12.70
CA TYR A 181 24.29 -1.59 -13.40
C TYR A 181 23.62 -2.66 -12.53
N VAL A 182 24.42 -3.44 -11.81
CA VAL A 182 23.94 -4.49 -10.89
C VAL A 182 23.14 -3.90 -9.74
N ALA A 183 23.59 -2.78 -9.16
CA ALA A 183 22.89 -2.11 -8.07
C ALA A 183 21.56 -1.52 -8.54
N TYR A 184 21.52 -0.93 -9.74
CA TYR A 184 20.30 -0.40 -10.33
C TYR A 184 19.23 -1.48 -10.52
N HIS A 185 19.59 -2.59 -11.18
CA HIS A 185 18.66 -3.69 -11.39
C HIS A 185 18.27 -4.41 -10.09
N GLY A 186 19.21 -4.52 -9.14
CA GLY A 186 18.91 -5.07 -7.81
C GLY A 186 17.83 -4.28 -7.08
N VAL A 187 17.91 -2.94 -7.10
CA VAL A 187 16.90 -2.08 -6.46
C VAL A 187 15.55 -2.18 -7.16
N LEU A 188 15.51 -2.28 -8.50
CA LEU A 188 14.25 -2.43 -9.25
C LEU A 188 13.53 -3.76 -8.98
N MET A 189 14.22 -4.79 -8.49
CA MET A 189 13.59 -6.05 -8.11
C MET A 189 12.89 -5.99 -6.74
N LEU A 190 13.24 -5.02 -5.89
CA LEU A 190 12.71 -4.93 -4.53
C LEU A 190 11.19 -4.71 -4.45
N PRO A 191 10.54 -3.84 -5.27
CA PRO A 191 9.09 -3.73 -5.29
C PRO A 191 8.38 -5.01 -5.71
N ILE A 192 8.95 -5.74 -6.67
CA ILE A 192 8.38 -7.02 -7.15
C ILE A 192 8.40 -8.04 -6.02
N MET A 193 9.54 -8.16 -5.32
CA MET A 193 9.65 -9.02 -4.14
C MET A 193 8.69 -8.59 -3.03
N GLY A 194 8.55 -7.29 -2.78
CA GLY A 194 7.59 -6.75 -1.81
C GLY A 194 6.15 -7.14 -2.15
N LEU A 195 5.73 -6.99 -3.41
CA LEU A 195 4.39 -7.39 -3.87
C LEU A 195 4.16 -8.91 -3.75
N VAL A 196 5.16 -9.72 -4.07
CA VAL A 196 5.05 -11.18 -3.91
C VAL A 196 4.88 -11.55 -2.44
N ILE A 197 5.65 -10.92 -1.53
CA ILE A 197 5.50 -11.10 -0.09
C ILE A 197 4.09 -10.72 0.35
N ASP A 198 3.59 -9.56 -0.06
CA ASP A 198 2.24 -9.09 0.28
C ASP A 198 1.14 -10.06 -0.19
N ILE A 199 1.25 -10.60 -1.41
CA ILE A 199 0.30 -11.57 -1.98
C ILE A 199 0.34 -12.88 -1.19
N VAL A 200 1.54 -13.42 -0.93
CA VAL A 200 1.73 -14.66 -0.18
C VAL A 200 1.17 -14.49 1.23
N GLU A 201 1.44 -13.37 1.87
CA GLU A 201 0.98 -13.10 3.22
C GLU A 201 -0.54 -12.95 3.29
N LEU A 202 -1.15 -12.24 2.33
CA LEU A 202 -2.61 -12.13 2.22
C LEU A 202 -3.27 -13.52 2.12
N PHE A 203 -2.67 -14.42 1.33
CA PHE A 203 -3.13 -15.79 1.19
C PHE A 203 -2.97 -16.60 2.49
N LEU A 204 -1.84 -16.46 3.19
CA LEU A 204 -1.54 -17.19 4.42
C LEU A 204 -2.44 -16.76 5.59
N TYR A 205 -2.73 -15.47 5.71
CA TYR A 205 -3.49 -14.91 6.82
C TYR A 205 -5.01 -14.94 6.62
N ASN A 206 -5.50 -15.05 5.38
CA ASN A 206 -6.92 -15.15 5.10
C ASN A 206 -7.41 -16.61 5.12
N HIS A 207 -7.73 -17.10 6.32
CA HIS A 207 -8.23 -18.46 6.54
C HIS A 207 -9.46 -18.77 5.67
N GLU A 208 -10.42 -17.85 5.59
CA GLU A 208 -11.66 -18.06 4.82
C GLU A 208 -11.38 -18.21 3.32
N LEU A 209 -10.53 -17.35 2.76
CA LEU A 209 -10.10 -17.44 1.36
C LEU A 209 -9.38 -18.76 1.08
N ARG A 210 -8.49 -19.17 1.98
CA ARG A 210 -7.76 -20.44 1.85
C ARG A 210 -8.70 -21.64 1.87
N THR A 211 -9.63 -21.70 2.83
CA THR A 211 -10.62 -22.77 2.91
C THR A 211 -11.49 -22.82 1.66
N TYR A 212 -11.98 -21.66 1.20
CA TYR A 212 -12.78 -21.56 -0.02
C TYR A 212 -12.03 -22.09 -1.27
N LEU A 213 -10.75 -21.72 -1.43
CA LEU A 213 -9.94 -22.17 -2.56
C LEU A 213 -9.65 -23.68 -2.49
N ILE A 214 -9.33 -24.21 -1.30
CA ILE A 214 -9.11 -25.65 -1.10
C ILE A 214 -10.37 -26.44 -1.45
N ASP A 215 -11.55 -25.98 -1.00
CA ASP A 215 -12.81 -26.65 -1.27
C ASP A 215 -13.16 -26.62 -2.76
N LYS A 216 -12.94 -25.48 -3.44
CA LYS A 216 -13.11 -25.35 -4.90
C LYS A 216 -12.19 -26.31 -5.67
N VAL A 217 -10.92 -26.41 -5.30
CA VAL A 217 -9.95 -27.31 -5.96
C VAL A 217 -10.34 -28.77 -5.72
N ARG A 218 -10.71 -29.12 -4.49
CA ARG A 218 -11.17 -30.49 -4.15
C ARG A 218 -12.40 -30.90 -4.95
N ASN A 219 -13.34 -29.98 -5.17
CA ASN A 219 -14.54 -30.24 -5.95
C ASN A 219 -14.28 -30.34 -7.45
N TYR A 220 -13.22 -29.71 -7.97
CA TYR A 220 -12.83 -29.82 -9.37
C TYR A 220 -12.06 -31.11 -9.68
N LEU A 221 -11.36 -31.67 -8.68
CA LEU A 221 -10.58 -32.91 -8.82
C LEU A 221 -11.41 -34.19 -8.56
N ARG A 222 -12.67 -34.06 -8.14
CA ARG A 222 -13.62 -35.16 -7.98
C ARG A 222 -14.52 -35.26 -9.19
#